data_AF-A0A0D3LLN3-F1
#
_entry.id   AF-A0A0D3LLN3-F1
#
_cell.length_a   1.000
_cell.length_b   1.000
_cell.length_c   1.000
_cell.angle_alpha   90.00
_cell.angle_beta   90.00
_cell.angle_gamma   90.00
#
_symmetry.space_group_name_H-M   'P 1'
#
loop_
_entity.id
_entity.type
_entity.pdbx_description
1 polymer ?
#
loop_
_entity_poly.entity_id
_entity_poly.type
_entity_poly.pdbx_seq_one_letter_code
_entity_poly.pdbx_strand_id
1 'polypeptide(L)'
;MNKSFYHFANFFIILIVAASVFQGTLRILLGPAIFALESFPIWFLVTNAITLAGSFFLLKYYYHKKYRITFYTGTIAILAGLCHAGVIYIMLTSGGLVNYVMPTLFLSIGANLVYAISLMASRASKKIWLKTAGYSIFLTGLVTGAALLWSLNNQEAQLDGSLEKIIQRVSLLGSLIPLLYILNFMGEQKVLKEDLADTSTQRSAADSVKVGAFLALCTTLVLGVLIATEASSSLYWQKQNAKKTEALTRLADARTFVDSKGDTLQYLLLKPLNYDTDMLNGDTTTYPLLVNLPYGGYEGAEIAQILSDDLYRKNYPSFVFIPYCPPGSGWGGIPGYPDIDTLVFSAIQALDKEFPIDTSRRYVTGISRGGYGSWHFITTRPDMFAAAIPVCGAGDPQLAPAVADVAVWAFHGEEDRNVPVSGSRNMVEAMEKAGGDPRYTEFKGEGHNIWHLVRETPGLLDWLFAQERE
;
A
#
# COMPACT_ATOMS: atom_id res chain seq x y z
N MET A 1 -29.20 23.34 26.48
CA MET A 1 -28.85 21.95 26.11
C MET A 1 -29.31 21.05 27.23
N ASN A 2 -29.91 19.89 26.94
CA ASN A 2 -30.41 18.93 27.93
C ASN A 2 -29.43 17.76 28.11
N LYS A 3 -29.73 16.85 29.05
CA LYS A 3 -28.87 15.67 29.27
C LYS A 3 -28.75 14.81 28.01
N SER A 4 -29.84 14.63 27.27
CA SER A 4 -29.87 13.85 26.02
C SER A 4 -28.83 14.34 24.99
N PHE A 5 -28.72 15.65 24.78
CA PHE A 5 -27.69 16.23 23.91
C PHE A 5 -26.27 15.80 24.28
N TYR A 6 -25.90 15.87 25.57
CA TYR A 6 -24.56 15.51 26.01
C TYR A 6 -24.29 14.00 25.92
N HIS A 7 -25.30 13.15 26.14
CA HIS A 7 -25.16 11.70 25.94
C HIS A 7 -24.84 11.38 24.48
N PHE A 8 -25.58 11.94 23.52
CA PHE A 8 -25.30 11.69 22.10
C PHE A 8 -23.97 12.29 21.66
N ALA A 9 -23.64 13.50 22.12
CA ALA A 9 -22.36 14.11 21.83
C ALA A 9 -21.19 13.23 22.32
N ASN A 10 -21.27 12.74 23.56
CA ASN A 10 -20.27 11.81 24.11
C ASN A 10 -20.24 10.48 23.34
N PHE A 11 -21.39 9.92 22.98
CA PHE A 11 -21.48 8.68 22.20
C PHE A 11 -20.71 8.78 20.87
N PHE A 12 -21.00 9.80 20.06
CA PHE A 12 -20.31 9.98 18.78
C PHE A 12 -18.81 10.23 18.99
N ILE A 13 -18.42 11.02 19.99
CA ILE A 13 -17.01 11.26 20.26
C ILE A 13 -16.28 9.99 20.71
N ILE A 14 -16.91 9.14 21.53
CA ILE A 14 -16.36 7.82 21.92
C ILE A 14 -16.16 6.95 20.67
N LEU A 15 -17.15 6.90 19.78
CA LEU A 15 -17.07 6.13 18.54
C LEU A 15 -15.95 6.65 17.63
N ILE A 16 -15.77 7.97 17.52
CA ILE A 16 -14.65 8.59 16.78
C ILE A 16 -13.31 8.16 17.36
N VAL A 17 -13.13 8.25 18.68
CA VAL A 17 -11.87 7.87 19.34
C VAL A 17 -11.58 6.39 19.12
N ALA A 18 -12.57 5.51 19.33
CA ALA A 18 -12.40 4.07 19.12
C ALA A 18 -12.00 3.74 17.68
N ALA A 19 -12.71 4.28 16.69
CA ALA A 19 -12.42 4.06 15.28
C ALA A 19 -11.06 4.64 14.85
N SER A 20 -10.71 5.83 15.35
CA SER A 20 -9.45 6.51 15.00
C SER A 20 -8.24 5.81 15.63
N VAL A 21 -8.35 5.34 16.89
CA VAL A 21 -7.31 4.52 17.54
C VAL A 21 -7.13 3.22 16.78
N PHE A 22 -8.23 2.51 16.49
CA PHE A 22 -8.19 1.26 15.74
C PHE A 22 -7.52 1.42 14.36
N GLN A 23 -7.94 2.42 13.57
CA GLN A 23 -7.31 2.73 12.28
C GLN A 23 -5.84 3.14 12.44
N GLY A 24 -5.50 3.93 13.46
CA GLY A 24 -4.13 4.32 13.76
C GLY A 24 -3.24 3.11 14.08
N THR A 25 -3.76 2.15 14.85
CA THR A 25 -3.09 0.88 15.13
C THR A 25 -2.88 0.06 13.86
N LEU A 26 -3.91 -0.09 13.01
CA LEU A 26 -3.77 -0.79 11.74
C LEU A 26 -2.72 -0.14 10.84
N ARG A 27 -2.67 1.20 10.79
CA ARG A 27 -1.68 1.93 9.99
C ARG A 27 -0.25 1.73 10.49
N ILE A 28 -0.05 1.66 11.81
CA ILE A 28 1.28 1.34 12.38
C ILE A 28 1.68 -0.10 12.04
N LEU A 29 0.74 -1.05 12.05
CA LEU A 29 1.03 -2.46 11.77
C LEU A 29 1.30 -2.73 10.30
N LEU A 30 0.49 -2.16 9.40
CA LEU A 30 0.52 -2.43 7.96
C LEU A 30 1.35 -1.41 7.16
N GLY A 31 1.63 -0.24 7.72
CA GLY A 31 2.19 0.88 6.97
C GLY A 31 1.29 1.30 5.80
N PRO A 32 1.87 1.63 4.63
CA PRO A 32 1.11 1.98 3.43
C PRO A 32 0.17 0.89 2.92
N ALA A 33 0.40 -0.38 3.27
CA ALA A 33 -0.43 -1.50 2.80
C ALA A 33 -1.88 -1.41 3.28
N ILE A 34 -2.18 -0.63 4.33
CA ILE A 34 -3.56 -0.38 4.78
C ILE A 34 -4.42 0.21 3.67
N PHE A 35 -3.85 1.05 2.80
CA PHE A 35 -4.57 1.71 1.71
C PHE A 35 -4.91 0.75 0.56
N ALA A 36 -4.26 -0.42 0.51
CA ALA A 36 -4.52 -1.47 -0.47
C ALA A 36 -5.56 -2.49 0.00
N LEU A 37 -6.04 -2.40 1.25
CA LEU A 37 -7.11 -3.27 1.73
C LEU A 37 -8.44 -2.89 1.04
N GLU A 38 -9.16 -3.90 0.55
CA GLU A 38 -10.41 -3.71 -0.20
C GLU A 38 -11.49 -3.00 0.61
N SER A 39 -11.56 -3.28 1.91
CA SER A 39 -12.49 -2.65 2.84
C SER A 39 -12.07 -1.24 3.30
N PHE A 40 -10.85 -0.78 3.01
CA PHE A 40 -10.35 0.49 3.51
C PHE A 40 -11.13 1.72 2.99
N PRO A 41 -11.48 1.84 1.69
CA PRO A 41 -12.24 3.00 1.22
C PRO A 41 -13.59 3.17 1.90
N ILE A 42 -14.35 2.08 2.10
CA ILE A 42 -15.65 2.13 2.77
C ILE A 42 -15.49 2.39 4.28
N TRP A 43 -14.48 1.79 4.92
CA TRP A 43 -14.11 2.10 6.29
C TRP A 43 -13.78 3.59 6.47
N PHE A 44 -12.94 4.14 5.59
CA PHE A 44 -12.55 5.55 5.58
C PHE A 44 -13.77 6.48 5.41
N LEU A 45 -14.71 6.14 4.52
CA LEU A 45 -15.93 6.92 4.33
C LEU A 45 -16.79 6.95 5.61
N VAL A 46 -17.01 5.79 6.24
CA VAL A 46 -17.83 5.68 7.45
C VAL A 46 -17.19 6.40 8.64
N THR A 47 -15.88 6.28 8.84
CA THR A 47 -15.20 6.98 9.93
C THR A 47 -15.23 8.50 9.76
N ASN A 48 -15.13 9.01 8.53
CA ASN A 48 -15.32 10.43 8.23
C ASN A 48 -16.78 10.89 8.45
N ALA A 49 -17.78 10.08 8.07
CA ALA A 49 -19.18 10.39 8.31
C ALA A 49 -19.51 10.49 9.82
N ILE A 50 -18.96 9.59 10.63
CA ILE A 50 -19.09 9.61 12.09
C ILE A 50 -18.39 10.84 12.68
N THR A 51 -17.21 11.19 12.16
CA THR A 51 -16.48 12.40 12.57
C THR A 51 -17.28 13.67 12.28
N LEU A 52 -17.94 13.75 11.12
CA LEU A 52 -18.83 14.84 10.77
C LEU A 52 -20.05 14.92 11.71
N ALA A 53 -20.66 13.78 12.04
CA ALA A 53 -21.76 13.71 12.99
C ALA A 53 -21.35 14.20 14.39
N GLY A 54 -20.20 13.76 14.92
CA GLY A 54 -19.67 14.25 16.20
C GLY A 54 -19.34 15.74 16.18
N SER A 55 -18.79 16.23 15.08
CA SER A 55 -18.46 17.64 14.86
C SER A 55 -19.69 18.56 14.89
N PHE A 56 -20.84 18.07 14.42
CA PHE A 56 -22.11 18.80 14.54
C PHE A 56 -22.48 19.10 15.99
N PHE A 57 -22.30 18.15 16.91
CA PHE A 57 -22.55 18.39 18.34
C PHE A 57 -21.60 19.43 18.92
N LEU A 58 -20.31 19.40 18.55
CA LEU A 58 -19.34 20.42 18.98
C LEU A 58 -19.73 21.82 18.49
N LEU A 59 -20.07 21.97 17.21
CA LEU A 59 -20.50 23.26 16.65
C LEU A 59 -21.79 23.76 17.32
N LYS A 60 -22.78 22.88 17.52
CA LYS A 60 -24.02 23.23 18.23
C LYS A 60 -23.73 23.69 19.66
N TYR A 61 -22.76 23.09 20.34
CA TYR A 61 -22.29 23.49 21.67
C TYR A 61 -21.62 24.87 21.65
N TYR A 62 -20.71 25.13 20.73
CA TYR A 62 -20.06 26.44 20.59
C TYR A 62 -21.07 27.54 20.29
N TYR A 63 -22.05 27.27 19.42
CA TYR A 63 -23.14 28.20 19.13
C TYR A 63 -23.96 28.51 20.39
N HIS A 64 -24.41 27.48 21.13
CA HIS A 64 -25.22 27.65 22.33
C HIS A 64 -24.48 28.40 23.45
N LYS A 65 -23.20 28.11 23.66
CA LYS A 65 -22.35 28.81 24.63
C LYS A 65 -21.86 30.19 24.16
N LYS A 66 -22.25 30.61 22.94
CA LYS A 66 -21.85 31.88 22.32
C LYS A 66 -20.33 32.01 22.13
N TYR A 67 -19.64 30.89 21.89
CA TYR A 67 -18.22 30.85 21.52
C TYR A 67 -18.07 31.13 20.01
N ARG A 68 -18.47 32.34 19.58
CA ARG A 68 -18.60 32.69 18.15
C ARG A 68 -17.33 32.47 17.32
N ILE A 69 -16.17 32.90 17.84
CA ILE A 69 -14.88 32.73 17.13
C ILE A 69 -14.60 31.24 16.94
N THR A 70 -14.66 30.45 18.02
CA THR A 70 -14.46 28.99 17.99
C THR A 70 -15.47 28.26 17.09
N PHE A 71 -16.72 28.73 17.03
CA PHE A 71 -17.71 28.20 16.11
C PHE A 71 -17.29 28.39 14.65
N TYR A 72 -16.91 29.60 14.23
CA TYR A 72 -16.53 29.86 12.83
C TYR A 72 -15.22 29.17 12.44
N THR A 73 -14.19 29.26 13.28
CA THR A 73 -12.89 28.60 13.01
C THR A 73 -13.04 27.09 13.02
N GLY A 74 -13.85 26.53 13.93
CA GLY A 74 -14.18 25.11 13.95
C GLY A 74 -14.90 24.67 12.68
N THR A 75 -15.89 25.43 12.20
CA THR A 75 -16.57 25.15 10.93
C THR A 75 -15.60 25.14 9.75
N ILE A 76 -14.69 26.12 9.67
CA ILE A 76 -13.67 26.18 8.62
C ILE A 76 -12.74 24.95 8.68
N ALA A 77 -12.29 24.57 9.88
CA ALA A 77 -11.45 23.37 10.06
C ALA A 77 -12.17 22.08 9.62
N ILE A 78 -13.46 21.94 9.94
CA ILE A 78 -14.27 20.80 9.50
C ILE A 78 -14.39 20.78 7.97
N LEU A 79 -14.68 21.92 7.32
CA LEU A 79 -14.80 22.00 5.87
C LEU A 79 -13.47 21.69 5.16
N ALA A 80 -12.35 22.20 5.68
CA ALA A 80 -11.03 21.88 5.16
C ALA A 80 -10.69 20.39 5.32
N GLY A 81 -11.05 19.79 6.46
CA GLY A 81 -10.92 18.35 6.70
C GLY A 81 -11.76 17.50 5.74
N LEU A 82 -13.03 17.87 5.51
CA LEU A 82 -13.90 17.20 4.54
C LEU A 82 -13.39 17.32 3.11
N CYS A 83 -12.86 18.48 2.73
CA CYS A 83 -12.24 18.68 1.42
C CYS A 83 -11.04 17.72 1.24
N HIS A 84 -10.15 17.65 2.23
CA HIS A 84 -9.02 16.72 2.21
C HIS A 84 -9.49 15.25 2.18
N ALA A 85 -10.47 14.88 3.00
CA ALA A 85 -11.02 13.52 3.01
C ALA A 85 -11.65 13.14 1.66
N GLY A 86 -12.35 14.08 1.01
CA GLY A 86 -12.91 13.86 -0.33
C GLY A 86 -11.83 13.60 -1.39
N VAL A 87 -10.72 14.35 -1.37
CA VAL A 87 -9.58 14.12 -2.26
C VAL A 87 -8.96 12.74 -2.01
N ILE A 88 -8.74 12.36 -0.74
CA ILE A 88 -8.22 11.03 -0.39
C ILE A 88 -9.16 9.93 -0.86
N TYR A 89 -10.47 10.08 -0.66
CA TYR A 89 -11.44 9.07 -1.09
C TYR A 89 -11.41 8.88 -2.62
N ILE A 90 -11.42 9.96 -3.39
CA ILE A 90 -11.34 9.90 -4.86
C ILE A 90 -10.02 9.26 -5.31
N MET A 91 -8.90 9.61 -4.67
CA MET A 91 -7.61 8.99 -4.91
C MET A 91 -7.66 7.48 -4.68
N LEU A 92 -8.26 7.03 -3.57
CA LEU A 92 -8.35 5.61 -3.23
C LEU A 92 -9.26 4.83 -4.19
N THR A 93 -10.36 5.41 -4.66
CA THR A 93 -11.34 4.68 -5.48
C THR A 93 -11.08 4.76 -6.98
N SER A 94 -10.40 5.80 -7.46
CA SER A 94 -10.23 6.04 -8.90
C SER A 94 -8.83 6.50 -9.31
N GLY A 95 -7.87 6.59 -8.38
CA GLY A 95 -6.54 7.15 -8.66
C GLY A 95 -6.54 8.65 -9.02
N GLY A 96 -7.69 9.32 -8.91
CA GLY A 96 -7.85 10.72 -9.31
C GLY A 96 -7.34 11.71 -8.25
N LEU A 97 -7.11 12.96 -8.67
CA LEU A 97 -6.79 14.09 -7.78
C LEU A 97 -5.53 13.92 -6.89
N VAL A 98 -4.61 13.01 -7.22
CA VAL A 98 -3.35 12.79 -6.47
C VAL A 98 -2.58 14.10 -6.22
N ASN A 99 -2.52 14.98 -7.23
CA ASN A 99 -1.83 16.28 -7.14
C ASN A 99 -2.45 17.25 -6.12
N TYR A 100 -3.67 17.00 -5.65
CA TYR A 100 -4.38 17.82 -4.67
C TYR A 100 -4.27 17.29 -3.23
N VAL A 101 -3.66 16.12 -3.02
CA VAL A 101 -3.49 15.53 -1.68
C VAL A 101 -2.68 16.47 -0.77
N MET A 102 -1.51 16.92 -1.23
CA MET A 102 -0.64 17.80 -0.44
C MET A 102 -1.27 19.20 -0.23
N PRO A 103 -1.78 19.91 -1.25
CA PRO A 103 -2.45 21.19 -1.05
C PRO A 103 -3.61 21.15 -0.05
N THR A 104 -4.48 20.13 -0.14
CA THR A 104 -5.62 20.00 0.78
C THR A 104 -5.19 19.60 2.19
N LEU A 105 -4.11 18.84 2.33
CA LEU A 105 -3.51 18.54 3.64
C LEU A 105 -2.98 19.81 4.32
N PHE A 106 -2.21 20.65 3.60
CA PHE A 106 -1.73 21.92 4.15
C PHE A 106 -2.87 22.86 4.53
N LEU A 107 -3.93 22.94 3.70
CA LEU A 107 -5.14 23.69 4.00
C LEU A 107 -5.81 23.20 5.30
N SER A 108 -5.94 21.87 5.45
CA SER A 108 -6.52 21.24 6.64
C SER A 108 -5.69 21.53 7.90
N ILE A 109 -4.36 21.39 7.83
CA ILE A 109 -3.46 21.70 8.95
C ILE A 109 -3.58 23.18 9.34
N GLY A 110 -3.50 24.10 8.37
CA GLY A 110 -3.61 25.54 8.60
C GLY A 110 -4.95 25.91 9.27
N ALA A 111 -6.06 25.36 8.78
CA ALA A 111 -7.37 25.59 9.37
C ALA A 111 -7.47 25.06 10.81
N ASN A 112 -6.88 23.89 11.09
CA ASN A 112 -6.83 23.32 12.44
C ASN A 112 -5.96 24.14 13.40
N LEU A 113 -4.85 24.74 12.95
CA LEU A 113 -4.04 25.63 13.78
C LEU A 113 -4.83 26.90 14.18
N VAL A 114 -5.58 27.49 13.24
CA VAL A 114 -6.45 28.64 13.55
C VAL A 114 -7.56 28.25 14.53
N TYR A 115 -8.17 27.09 14.34
CA TYR A 115 -9.15 26.54 15.28
C TYR A 115 -8.55 26.30 16.67
N ALA A 116 -7.36 25.72 16.76
CA ALA A 116 -6.64 25.49 18.00
C ALA A 116 -6.37 26.81 18.76
N ILE A 117 -5.89 27.84 18.05
CA ILE A 117 -5.68 29.18 18.64
C ILE A 117 -6.99 29.74 19.20
N SER A 118 -8.11 29.56 18.49
CA SER A 118 -9.41 30.01 18.97
C SER A 118 -9.85 29.32 20.28
N LEU A 119 -9.49 28.06 20.49
CA LEU A 119 -9.77 27.34 21.74
C LEU A 119 -8.90 27.87 22.89
N MET A 120 -7.67 28.33 22.60
CA MET A 120 -6.72 28.84 23.59
C MET A 120 -6.95 30.31 23.98
N ALA A 121 -7.39 31.14 23.04
CA ALA A 121 -7.41 32.60 23.18
C ALA A 121 -8.81 33.23 23.23
N SER A 122 -9.88 32.50 22.88
CA SER A 122 -11.25 33.04 22.90
C SER A 122 -11.98 32.75 24.22
N ARG A 123 -13.27 33.09 24.31
CA ARG A 123 -14.13 32.74 25.46
C ARG A 123 -14.16 31.25 25.79
N ALA A 124 -13.90 30.38 24.81
CA ALA A 124 -13.82 28.94 25.03
C ALA A 124 -12.67 28.54 25.97
N SER A 125 -11.59 29.34 26.04
CA SER A 125 -10.40 29.06 26.86
C SER A 125 -10.66 29.04 28.36
N LYS A 126 -11.80 29.60 28.80
CA LYS A 126 -12.27 29.52 30.19
C LYS A 126 -12.59 28.08 30.62
N LYS A 127 -12.82 27.17 29.67
CA LYS A 127 -13.02 25.74 29.95
C LYS A 127 -11.68 25.04 29.80
N ILE A 128 -11.16 24.50 30.90
CA ILE A 128 -9.83 23.87 30.96
C ILE A 128 -9.66 22.81 29.86
N TRP A 129 -10.65 21.93 29.69
CA TRP A 129 -10.60 20.86 28.70
C TRP A 129 -10.62 21.34 27.25
N LEU A 130 -11.36 22.42 26.94
CA LEU A 130 -11.33 23.04 25.61
C LEU A 130 -9.99 23.72 25.34
N LYS A 131 -9.44 24.40 26.35
CA LYS A 131 -8.12 25.04 26.26
C LYS A 131 -7.02 24.00 26.03
N THR A 132 -7.06 22.89 26.77
CA THR A 132 -6.13 21.76 26.60
C THR A 132 -6.27 21.14 25.22
N ALA A 133 -7.49 20.97 24.71
CA ALA A 133 -7.71 20.48 23.34
C ALA A 133 -7.08 21.43 22.31
N GLY A 134 -7.17 22.74 22.52
CA GLY A 134 -6.47 23.74 21.72
C GLY A 134 -4.95 23.51 21.70
N TYR A 135 -4.30 23.36 22.86
CA TYR A 135 -2.86 23.09 22.92
C TYR A 135 -2.48 21.78 22.21
N SER A 136 -3.27 20.72 22.42
CA SER A 136 -3.00 19.42 21.79
C SER A 136 -3.11 19.48 20.26
N ILE A 137 -4.17 20.09 19.72
CA ILE A 137 -4.36 20.25 18.26
C ILE A 137 -3.23 21.10 17.68
N PHE A 138 -2.86 22.19 18.36
CA PHE A 138 -1.79 23.08 17.92
C PHE A 138 -0.46 22.33 17.84
N LEU A 139 -0.10 21.56 18.88
CA LEU A 139 1.14 20.79 18.92
C LEU A 139 1.16 19.70 17.83
N THR A 140 0.09 18.92 17.68
CA THR A 140 0.04 17.89 16.63
C THR A 140 0.10 18.50 15.23
N GLY A 141 -0.55 19.64 15.02
CA GLY A 141 -0.51 20.38 13.76
C GLY A 141 0.88 20.91 13.43
N LEU A 142 1.59 21.48 14.41
CA LEU A 142 2.97 21.95 14.24
C LEU A 142 3.93 20.81 13.92
N VAL A 143 3.87 19.71 14.67
CA VAL A 143 4.76 18.55 14.43
C VAL A 143 4.51 17.98 13.04
N THR A 144 3.24 17.82 12.65
CA THR A 144 2.89 17.30 11.32
C THR A 144 3.35 18.25 10.21
N GLY A 145 3.08 19.55 10.33
CA GLY A 145 3.49 20.54 9.35
C GLY A 145 5.01 20.65 9.22
N ALA A 146 5.74 20.63 10.34
CA ALA A 146 7.20 20.64 10.35
C ALA A 146 7.78 19.37 9.70
N ALA A 147 7.22 18.19 10.00
CA ALA A 147 7.66 16.93 9.40
C ALA A 147 7.45 16.92 7.88
N LEU A 148 6.31 17.43 7.40
CA LEU A 148 6.03 17.56 5.97
C LEU A 148 6.99 18.53 5.28
N LEU A 149 7.20 19.72 5.85
CA LEU A 149 8.15 20.70 5.30
C LEU A 149 9.58 20.18 5.29
N TRP A 150 9.98 19.45 6.33
CA TRP A 150 11.27 18.79 6.39
C TRP A 150 11.43 17.75 5.27
N SER A 151 10.41 16.91 5.07
CA SER A 151 10.42 15.88 4.03
C SER A 151 10.42 16.45 2.61
N LEU A 152 9.81 17.61 2.36
CA LEU A 152 9.89 18.28 1.05
C LEU A 152 11.30 18.74 0.70
N ASN A 153 12.15 18.98 1.71
CA ASN A 153 13.52 19.47 1.56
C ASN A 153 14.57 18.38 1.79
N ASN A 154 14.17 17.13 2.05
CA ASN A 154 15.07 16.03 2.37
C ASN A 154 14.61 14.73 1.69
N GLN A 155 15.29 14.37 0.60
CA GLN A 155 14.95 13.22 -0.22
C GLN A 155 15.20 11.89 0.52
N GLU A 156 16.21 11.83 1.40
CA GLU A 156 16.49 10.64 2.24
C GLU A 156 15.34 10.34 3.21
N ALA A 157 14.72 11.39 3.78
CA ALA A 157 13.56 11.26 4.67
C ALA A 157 12.31 10.67 4.00
N GLN A 158 12.21 10.79 2.67
CA GLN A 158 11.15 10.14 1.88
C GLN A 158 11.48 8.67 1.61
N LEU A 159 12.77 8.36 1.41
CA LEU A 159 13.25 7.02 1.06
C LEU A 159 13.34 6.07 2.25
N ASP A 160 13.66 6.58 3.46
CA ASP A 160 13.83 5.76 4.68
C ASP A 160 12.53 5.52 5.47
N GLY A 161 11.43 6.14 5.03
CA GLY A 161 10.10 6.05 5.67
C GLY A 161 9.98 6.79 7.01
N SER A 162 10.94 7.64 7.37
CA SER A 162 10.93 8.39 8.63
C SER A 162 9.74 9.34 8.74
N LEU A 163 9.37 10.03 7.64
CA LEU A 163 8.19 10.89 7.61
C LEU A 163 6.92 10.10 8.01
N GLU A 164 6.73 8.93 7.39
CA GLU A 164 5.53 8.12 7.59
C GLU A 164 5.44 7.65 9.05
N LYS A 165 6.56 7.21 9.66
CA LYS A 165 6.60 6.85 11.09
C LYS A 165 6.22 8.01 12.01
N ILE A 166 6.69 9.23 11.70
CA ILE A 166 6.32 10.43 12.47
C ILE A 166 4.82 10.69 12.33
N ILE A 167 4.30 10.73 11.11
CA ILE A 167 2.88 10.99 10.82
C ILE A 167 2.00 9.95 11.53
N GLN A 168 2.36 8.66 11.48
CA GLN A 168 1.61 7.58 12.14
C GLN A 168 1.51 7.79 13.65
N ARG A 169 2.63 8.06 14.32
CA ARG A 169 2.68 8.27 15.78
C ARG A 169 1.92 9.52 16.20
N VAL A 170 2.11 10.63 15.47
CA VAL A 170 1.42 11.90 15.75
C VAL A 170 -0.09 11.74 15.52
N SER A 171 -0.51 11.05 14.46
CA SER A 171 -1.92 10.77 14.19
C SER A 171 -2.55 9.90 15.27
N LEU A 172 -1.84 8.87 15.76
CA LEU A 172 -2.33 8.05 16.86
C LEU A 172 -2.50 8.85 18.15
N LEU A 173 -1.54 9.71 18.51
CA LEU A 173 -1.69 10.61 19.67
C LEU A 173 -2.83 11.61 19.46
N GLY A 174 -2.96 12.16 18.25
CA GLY A 174 -4.02 13.08 17.86
C GLY A 174 -5.42 12.45 17.99
N SER A 175 -5.54 11.14 17.78
CA SER A 175 -6.80 10.40 17.93
C SER A 175 -7.40 10.44 19.35
N LEU A 176 -6.58 10.78 20.36
CA LEU A 176 -7.00 10.88 21.76
C LEU A 176 -7.50 12.28 22.14
N ILE A 177 -7.24 13.30 21.33
CA ILE A 177 -7.69 14.68 21.58
C ILE A 177 -9.20 14.79 21.83
N PRO A 178 -10.09 14.07 21.11
CA PRO A 178 -11.51 14.18 21.34
C PRO A 178 -11.96 13.72 22.75
N LEU A 179 -11.15 12.94 23.49
CA LEU A 179 -11.42 12.62 24.89
C LEU A 179 -11.56 13.89 25.76
N LEU A 180 -10.85 14.96 25.41
CA LEU A 180 -10.93 16.24 26.11
C LEU A 180 -12.32 16.89 25.94
N TYR A 181 -12.98 16.68 24.80
CA TYR A 181 -14.36 17.13 24.60
C TYR A 181 -15.35 16.32 25.43
N ILE A 182 -15.13 15.01 25.60
CA ILE A 182 -15.93 14.17 26.50
C ILE A 182 -15.82 14.70 27.94
N LEU A 183 -14.60 14.96 28.42
CA LEU A 183 -14.36 15.49 29.76
C LEU A 183 -15.04 16.86 29.95
N ASN A 184 -15.02 17.71 28.93
CA ASN A 184 -15.77 18.97 28.94
C ASN A 184 -17.29 18.72 29.07
N PHE A 185 -17.85 17.84 28.26
CA PHE A 185 -19.29 17.55 28.25
C PHE A 185 -19.78 16.84 29.51
N MET A 186 -19.00 15.94 30.09
CA MET A 186 -19.28 15.35 31.39
C MET A 186 -19.33 16.43 32.49
N GLY A 187 -18.43 17.42 32.44
CA GLY A 187 -18.46 18.56 33.36
C GLY A 187 -19.70 19.43 33.19
N GLU A 188 -20.11 19.70 31.95
CA GLU A 188 -21.34 20.45 31.66
C GLU A 188 -22.61 19.70 32.12
N GLN A 189 -22.65 18.38 31.93
CA GLN A 189 -23.78 17.54 32.29
C GLN A 189 -24.04 17.52 33.81
N LYS A 190 -22.98 17.57 34.63
CA LYS A 190 -23.08 17.59 36.10
C LYS A 190 -23.77 18.85 36.65
N VAL A 191 -23.77 19.95 35.88
CA VAL A 191 -24.32 21.24 36.32
C VAL A 191 -25.79 21.42 35.89
N LEU A 192 -26.34 20.50 35.08
CA LEU A 192 -27.74 20.53 34.67
C LEU A 192 -28.67 20.14 35.82
N LYS A 193 -29.66 20.99 36.12
CA LYS A 193 -30.80 20.64 36.98
C LYS A 193 -31.69 19.61 36.26
N GLU A 194 -32.51 18.86 37.00
CA GLU A 194 -33.42 17.85 36.43
C GLU A 194 -34.26 18.42 35.26
N ASP A 195 -34.34 17.65 34.18
CA ASP A 195 -34.97 18.08 32.93
C ASP A 195 -36.50 18.23 33.14
N LEU A 196 -37.06 19.38 32.75
CA LEU A 196 -38.51 19.54 32.59
C LEU A 196 -39.00 18.58 31.49
N ALA A 197 -40.25 18.11 31.59
CA ALA A 197 -40.81 17.11 30.66
C ALA A 197 -40.66 17.53 29.18
N ASP A 198 -39.99 16.68 28.38
CA ASP A 198 -39.76 16.91 26.95
C ASP A 198 -41.09 16.95 26.16
N THR A 199 -41.17 17.92 25.23
CA THR A 199 -42.26 18.06 24.25
C THR A 199 -42.26 16.90 23.23
N SER A 200 -43.40 16.63 22.58
CA SER A 200 -43.52 15.53 21.59
C SER A 200 -42.52 15.65 20.42
N THR A 201 -42.26 16.87 19.95
CA THR A 201 -41.29 17.15 18.88
C THR A 201 -39.85 16.88 19.32
N GLN A 202 -39.51 17.14 20.58
CA GLN A 202 -38.19 16.81 21.14
C GLN A 202 -37.98 15.30 21.29
N ARG A 203 -39.03 14.53 21.59
CA ARG A 203 -38.97 13.06 21.67
C ARG A 203 -38.73 12.44 20.30
N SER A 204 -39.50 12.84 19.28
CA SER A 204 -39.32 12.32 17.91
C SER A 204 -37.92 12.60 17.37
N ALA A 205 -37.38 13.81 17.58
CA ALA A 205 -36.00 14.13 17.20
C ALA A 205 -34.96 13.29 17.97
N ALA A 206 -35.18 13.03 19.25
CA ALA A 206 -34.30 12.19 20.06
C ALA A 206 -34.31 10.72 19.57
N ASP A 207 -35.46 10.19 19.19
CA ASP A 207 -35.59 8.82 18.70
C ASP A 207 -34.87 8.62 17.36
N SER A 208 -34.97 9.57 16.42
CA SER A 208 -34.19 9.54 15.17
C SER A 208 -32.68 9.54 15.43
N VAL A 209 -32.21 10.30 16.43
CA VAL A 209 -30.78 10.31 16.81
C VAL A 209 -30.36 8.98 17.43
N LYS A 210 -31.22 8.30 18.21
CA LYS A 210 -30.94 6.95 18.73
C LYS A 210 -30.76 5.93 17.60
N VAL A 211 -31.67 5.94 16.62
CA VAL A 211 -31.58 5.05 15.45
C VAL A 211 -30.30 5.33 14.67
N GLY A 212 -29.99 6.60 14.40
CA GLY A 212 -28.74 6.98 13.74
C GLY A 212 -27.48 6.55 14.51
N ALA A 213 -27.49 6.71 15.84
CA ALA A 213 -26.40 6.26 16.71
C ALA A 213 -26.22 4.74 16.69
N PHE A 214 -27.33 3.99 16.74
CA PHE A 214 -27.31 2.53 16.65
C PHE A 214 -26.77 2.05 15.30
N LEU A 215 -27.25 2.62 14.19
CA LEU A 215 -26.77 2.30 12.85
C LEU A 215 -25.28 2.64 12.70
N ALA A 216 -24.83 3.80 13.19
CA ALA A 216 -23.42 4.17 13.17
C ALA A 216 -22.55 3.14 13.90
N LEU A 217 -22.95 2.71 15.11
CA LEU A 217 -22.24 1.69 15.86
C LEU A 217 -22.20 0.35 15.12
N CYS A 218 -23.34 -0.16 14.64
CA CYS A 218 -23.41 -1.42 13.93
C CYS A 218 -22.54 -1.40 12.67
N THR A 219 -22.62 -0.35 11.86
CA THR A 219 -21.82 -0.22 10.64
C THR A 219 -20.33 -0.13 10.97
N THR A 220 -19.92 0.62 11.99
CA THR A 220 -18.52 0.65 12.43
C THR A 220 -18.03 -0.70 12.90
N LEU A 221 -18.83 -1.45 13.67
CA LEU A 221 -18.42 -2.78 14.15
C LEU A 221 -18.27 -3.78 12.99
N VAL A 222 -19.24 -3.82 12.08
CA VAL A 222 -19.21 -4.73 10.92
C VAL A 222 -18.00 -4.43 10.03
N LEU A 223 -17.83 -3.16 9.61
CA LEU A 223 -16.70 -2.78 8.77
C LEU A 223 -15.36 -2.91 9.52
N GLY A 224 -15.37 -2.69 10.83
CA GLY A 224 -14.19 -2.86 11.70
C GLY A 224 -13.71 -4.31 11.75
N VAL A 225 -14.65 -5.28 11.80
CA VAL A 225 -14.31 -6.70 11.69
C VAL A 225 -13.77 -7.03 10.30
N LEU A 226 -14.42 -6.57 9.23
CA LEU A 226 -13.98 -6.83 7.86
C LEU A 226 -12.53 -6.36 7.62
N ILE A 227 -12.24 -5.10 7.96
CA ILE A 227 -10.89 -4.57 7.79
C ILE A 227 -9.88 -5.21 8.74
N ALA A 228 -10.28 -5.61 9.95
CA ALA A 228 -9.41 -6.37 10.85
C ALA A 228 -9.02 -7.74 10.26
N THR A 229 -9.98 -8.43 9.64
CA THR A 229 -9.76 -9.73 9.00
C THR A 229 -8.82 -9.59 7.80
N GLU A 230 -9.06 -8.61 6.92
CA GLU A 230 -8.18 -8.31 5.78
C GLU A 230 -6.77 -7.91 6.25
N ALA A 231 -6.68 -7.04 7.27
CA ALA A 231 -5.42 -6.63 7.87
C ALA A 231 -4.65 -7.82 8.45
N SER A 232 -5.34 -8.73 9.16
CA SER A 232 -4.73 -9.94 9.72
C SER A 232 -4.20 -10.86 8.63
N SER A 233 -4.95 -11.02 7.53
CA SER A 233 -4.51 -11.79 6.36
C SER A 233 -3.25 -11.17 5.74
N SER A 234 -3.28 -9.85 5.49
CA SER A 234 -2.13 -9.12 4.95
C SER A 234 -0.88 -9.26 5.82
N LEU A 235 -1.00 -9.10 7.15
CA LEU A 235 0.12 -9.26 8.09
C LEU A 235 0.66 -10.69 8.11
N TYR A 236 -0.23 -11.69 8.00
CA TYR A 236 0.17 -13.09 7.90
C TYR A 236 1.04 -13.32 6.65
N TRP A 237 0.57 -12.88 5.49
CA TRP A 237 1.30 -13.06 4.23
C TRP A 237 2.60 -12.27 4.17
N GLN A 238 2.64 -11.04 4.69
CA GLN A 238 3.89 -10.29 4.83
C GLN A 238 4.94 -11.05 5.65
N LYS A 239 4.54 -11.62 6.80
CA LYS A 239 5.44 -12.42 7.63
C LYS A 239 5.90 -13.70 6.93
N GLN A 240 5.01 -14.37 6.20
CA GLN A 240 5.40 -15.57 5.46
C GLN A 240 6.38 -15.23 4.34
N ASN A 241 6.11 -14.19 3.56
CA ASN A 241 6.99 -13.75 2.49
C ASN A 241 8.37 -13.34 3.02
N ALA A 242 8.43 -12.63 4.15
CA ALA A 242 9.69 -12.28 4.80
C ALA A 242 10.51 -13.52 5.19
N LYS A 243 9.88 -14.56 5.76
CA LYS A 243 10.56 -15.82 6.09
C LYS A 243 11.09 -16.54 4.85
N LYS A 244 10.30 -16.57 3.76
CA LYS A 244 10.72 -17.18 2.50
C LYS A 244 11.91 -16.44 1.89
N THR A 245 11.88 -15.11 1.89
CA THR A 245 13.01 -14.27 1.48
C THR A 245 14.25 -14.52 2.34
N GLU A 246 14.10 -14.63 3.66
CA GLU A 246 15.22 -14.95 4.56
C GLU A 246 15.84 -16.32 4.24
N ALA A 247 15.01 -17.34 3.99
CA ALA A 247 15.51 -18.66 3.59
C ALA A 247 16.32 -18.60 2.29
N LEU A 248 15.83 -17.86 1.29
CA LEU A 248 16.51 -17.63 0.02
C LEU A 248 17.87 -16.94 0.23
N THR A 249 17.94 -15.91 1.07
CA THR A 249 19.20 -15.21 1.38
C THR A 249 20.25 -16.06 2.10
N ARG A 250 19.85 -17.15 2.77
CA ARG A 250 20.80 -18.10 3.40
C ARG A 250 21.40 -19.08 2.41
N LEU A 251 20.71 -19.32 1.29
CA LEU A 251 21.10 -20.29 0.27
C LEU A 251 21.81 -19.64 -0.93
N ALA A 252 21.48 -18.38 -1.23
CA ALA A 252 22.02 -17.64 -2.35
C ALA A 252 23.18 -16.72 -1.91
N ASP A 253 24.15 -16.53 -2.80
CA ASP A 253 25.23 -15.58 -2.58
C ASP A 253 24.67 -14.15 -2.70
N ALA A 254 24.82 -13.35 -1.63
CA ALA A 254 24.51 -11.93 -1.67
C ALA A 254 25.66 -11.15 -2.31
N ARG A 255 25.38 -10.45 -3.41
CA ARG A 255 26.40 -9.83 -4.26
C ARG A 255 26.00 -8.41 -4.64
N THR A 256 26.99 -7.63 -5.03
CA THR A 256 26.82 -6.27 -5.55
C THR A 256 27.50 -6.16 -6.90
N PHE A 257 26.74 -5.76 -7.91
CA PHE A 257 27.26 -5.33 -9.20
C PHE A 257 27.51 -3.82 -9.17
N VAL A 258 28.59 -3.38 -9.79
CA VAL A 258 28.92 -1.96 -9.97
C VAL A 258 29.16 -1.72 -11.46
N ASP A 259 28.42 -0.80 -12.06
CA ASP A 259 28.56 -0.50 -13.47
C ASP A 259 29.73 0.48 -13.74
N SER A 260 29.95 0.83 -15.01
CA SER A 260 31.03 1.74 -15.39
C SER A 260 30.86 3.18 -14.87
N LYS A 261 29.65 3.55 -14.44
CA LYS A 261 29.32 4.88 -13.89
C LYS A 261 29.44 4.91 -12.37
N GLY A 262 29.60 3.75 -11.73
CA GLY A 262 29.62 3.61 -10.28
C GLY A 262 28.24 3.35 -9.67
N ASP A 263 27.20 3.16 -10.49
CA ASP A 263 25.88 2.77 -10.03
C ASP A 263 25.92 1.32 -9.52
N THR A 264 25.16 1.04 -8.46
CA THR A 264 25.24 -0.25 -7.75
C THR A 264 23.93 -1.00 -7.76
N LEU A 265 23.99 -2.31 -8.02
CA LEU A 265 22.85 -3.23 -7.93
C LEU A 265 23.18 -4.33 -6.95
N GLN A 266 22.41 -4.40 -5.87
CA GLN A 266 22.42 -5.55 -4.98
C GLN A 266 21.58 -6.68 -5.60
N TYR A 267 22.03 -7.91 -5.44
CA TYR A 267 21.29 -9.08 -5.91
C TYR A 267 21.64 -10.33 -5.11
N LEU A 268 20.75 -11.32 -5.20
CA LEU A 268 21.02 -12.68 -4.77
C LEU A 268 21.28 -13.55 -6.00
N LEU A 269 22.29 -14.41 -5.91
CA LEU A 269 22.59 -15.41 -6.92
C LEU A 269 22.53 -16.81 -6.30
N LEU A 270 21.50 -17.57 -6.66
CA LEU A 270 21.44 -18.99 -6.34
C LEU A 270 22.13 -19.78 -7.45
N LYS A 271 23.08 -20.63 -7.08
CA LYS A 271 23.81 -21.48 -8.02
C LYS A 271 23.11 -22.83 -8.22
N PRO A 272 23.41 -23.61 -9.27
CA PRO A 272 23.04 -25.02 -9.34
C PRO A 272 23.45 -25.79 -8.08
N LEU A 273 22.73 -26.85 -7.75
CA LEU A 273 23.08 -27.69 -6.60
C LEU A 273 24.47 -28.31 -6.82
N ASN A 274 25.33 -28.30 -5.78
CA ASN A 274 26.72 -28.78 -5.83
C ASN A 274 27.69 -28.05 -6.77
N TYR A 275 27.28 -26.93 -7.39
CA TYR A 275 28.06 -26.19 -8.37
C TYR A 275 29.55 -26.02 -8.01
N ASP A 276 29.86 -25.51 -6.81
CA ASP A 276 31.27 -25.25 -6.45
C ASP A 276 32.10 -26.55 -6.39
N THR A 277 31.50 -27.67 -6.01
CA THR A 277 32.17 -28.98 -6.00
C THR A 277 32.33 -29.53 -7.42
N ASP A 278 31.33 -29.38 -8.27
CA ASP A 278 31.37 -29.84 -9.66
C ASP A 278 32.43 -29.07 -10.46
N MET A 279 32.51 -27.75 -10.27
CA MET A 279 33.56 -26.92 -10.87
C MET A 279 34.96 -27.29 -10.37
N LEU A 280 35.14 -27.61 -9.08
CA LEU A 280 36.42 -28.10 -8.55
C LEU A 280 36.83 -29.45 -9.17
N ASN A 281 35.87 -30.27 -9.58
CA ASN A 281 36.11 -31.54 -10.26
C ASN A 281 36.32 -31.38 -11.77
N GLY A 282 36.36 -30.16 -12.29
CA GLY A 282 36.61 -29.86 -13.69
C GLY A 282 35.39 -29.98 -14.60
N ASP A 283 34.17 -29.95 -14.05
CA ASP A 283 32.95 -29.87 -14.85
C ASP A 283 32.91 -28.54 -15.64
N THR A 284 32.51 -28.63 -16.91
CA THR A 284 32.37 -27.49 -17.83
C THR A 284 30.93 -27.32 -18.29
N THR A 285 29.97 -27.98 -17.64
CA THR A 285 28.55 -27.88 -17.96
C THR A 285 28.09 -26.43 -17.85
N THR A 286 27.37 -25.97 -18.88
CA THR A 286 26.69 -24.68 -18.88
C THR A 286 25.26 -24.83 -18.39
N TYR A 287 24.80 -23.84 -17.63
CA TYR A 287 23.49 -23.87 -16.98
C TYR A 287 22.61 -22.70 -17.46
N PRO A 288 21.28 -22.90 -17.54
CA PRO A 288 20.34 -21.79 -17.75
C PRO A 288 20.49 -20.70 -16.69
N LEU A 289 20.03 -19.49 -17.05
CA LEU A 289 19.87 -18.38 -16.11
C LEU A 289 18.38 -18.00 -16.00
N LEU A 290 17.81 -18.15 -14.81
CA LEU A 290 16.52 -17.59 -14.47
C LEU A 290 16.69 -16.21 -13.81
N VAL A 291 16.16 -15.17 -14.46
CA VAL A 291 16.03 -13.82 -13.89
C VAL A 291 14.66 -13.71 -13.24
N ASN A 292 14.60 -13.71 -11.91
CA ASN A 292 13.35 -13.53 -11.19
C ASN A 292 13.27 -12.09 -10.68
N LEU A 293 12.34 -11.30 -11.21
CA LEU A 293 12.07 -9.91 -10.85
C LEU A 293 11.04 -9.83 -9.70
N PRO A 294 11.45 -9.44 -8.48
CA PRO A 294 10.52 -9.25 -7.36
C PRO A 294 9.53 -8.10 -7.58
N TYR A 295 8.39 -8.08 -6.90
CA TYR A 295 7.53 -6.87 -6.87
C TYR A 295 8.04 -5.85 -5.84
N GLY A 296 8.88 -6.27 -4.88
CA GLY A 296 9.45 -5.48 -3.80
C GLY A 296 10.98 -5.53 -3.81
N GLY A 297 11.63 -5.41 -2.65
CA GLY A 297 13.07 -5.62 -2.51
C GLY A 297 13.50 -6.99 -3.06
N TYR A 298 13.21 -8.06 -2.32
CA TYR A 298 13.32 -9.46 -2.79
C TYR A 298 11.96 -10.20 -2.74
N GLU A 299 10.90 -9.50 -2.38
CA GLU A 299 9.56 -10.06 -2.20
C GLU A 299 8.87 -10.30 -3.55
N GLY A 300 8.25 -11.47 -3.70
CA GLY A 300 7.60 -11.88 -4.96
C GLY A 300 8.48 -12.68 -5.91
N ALA A 301 9.63 -13.17 -5.46
CA ALA A 301 10.47 -14.07 -6.24
C ALA A 301 10.00 -15.54 -6.16
N GLU A 302 8.74 -15.83 -6.56
CA GLU A 302 8.12 -17.13 -6.30
C GLU A 302 8.82 -18.31 -7.01
N ILE A 303 9.21 -18.15 -8.28
CA ILE A 303 9.91 -19.24 -9.00
C ILE A 303 11.28 -19.50 -8.38
N ALA A 304 12.00 -18.44 -7.99
CA ALA A 304 13.24 -18.57 -7.25
C ALA A 304 13.06 -19.28 -5.90
N GLN A 305 11.94 -19.08 -5.21
CA GLN A 305 11.63 -19.80 -3.98
C GLN A 305 11.37 -21.28 -4.24
N ILE A 306 10.68 -21.66 -5.32
CA ILE A 306 10.52 -23.07 -5.71
C ILE A 306 11.89 -23.69 -5.97
N LEU A 307 12.73 -23.00 -6.75
CA LEU A 307 14.09 -23.41 -7.06
C LEU A 307 15.06 -23.24 -5.90
N SER A 308 14.62 -22.88 -4.68
CA SER A 308 15.47 -22.95 -3.49
C SER A 308 15.45 -24.34 -2.83
N ASP A 309 14.46 -25.17 -3.18
CA ASP A 309 14.33 -26.55 -2.70
C ASP A 309 15.22 -27.48 -3.54
N ASP A 310 15.99 -28.34 -2.85
CA ASP A 310 16.97 -29.23 -3.48
C ASP A 310 16.36 -30.18 -4.51
N LEU A 311 15.10 -30.61 -4.33
CA LEU A 311 14.42 -31.46 -5.31
C LEU A 311 14.28 -30.73 -6.65
N TYR A 312 13.84 -29.47 -6.61
CA TYR A 312 13.66 -28.67 -7.81
C TYR A 312 15.00 -28.22 -8.39
N ARG A 313 15.97 -27.83 -7.55
CA ARG A 313 17.33 -27.50 -8.03
C ARG A 313 18.03 -28.66 -8.71
N LYS A 314 17.78 -29.88 -8.25
CA LYS A 314 18.32 -31.10 -8.85
C LYS A 314 17.68 -31.38 -10.21
N ASN A 315 16.37 -31.21 -10.33
CA ASN A 315 15.64 -31.49 -11.56
C ASN A 315 15.79 -30.37 -12.61
N TYR A 316 15.99 -29.14 -12.15
CA TYR A 316 16.13 -27.95 -12.97
C TYR A 316 17.39 -27.17 -12.56
N PRO A 317 18.59 -27.71 -12.82
CA PRO A 317 19.84 -27.06 -12.43
C PRO A 317 20.02 -25.76 -13.21
N SER A 318 20.10 -24.64 -12.49
CA SER A 318 20.22 -23.30 -13.09
C SER A 318 20.84 -22.30 -12.13
N PHE A 319 21.39 -21.23 -12.69
CA PHE A 319 21.57 -20.01 -11.93
C PHE A 319 20.25 -19.28 -11.78
N VAL A 320 19.96 -18.78 -10.58
CA VAL A 320 18.80 -17.91 -10.34
C VAL A 320 19.30 -16.56 -9.85
N PHE A 321 19.09 -15.54 -10.67
CA PHE A 321 19.46 -14.16 -10.42
C PHE A 321 18.24 -13.36 -9.95
N ILE A 322 18.36 -12.75 -8.77
CA ILE A 322 17.28 -12.06 -8.11
C ILE A 322 17.77 -10.65 -7.76
N PRO A 323 17.58 -9.66 -8.65
CA PRO A 323 17.98 -8.29 -8.37
C PRO A 323 17.14 -7.68 -7.26
N TYR A 324 17.75 -6.83 -6.45
CA TYR A 324 17.05 -6.03 -5.44
C TYR A 324 16.40 -4.81 -6.07
N CYS A 325 15.11 -4.57 -5.81
CA CYS A 325 14.43 -3.32 -6.20
C CYS A 325 14.47 -2.31 -5.05
N PRO A 326 15.14 -1.16 -5.20
CA PRO A 326 15.05 -0.08 -4.21
C PRO A 326 13.61 0.46 -4.09
N PRO A 327 13.20 0.93 -2.89
CA PRO A 327 11.95 1.67 -2.73
C PRO A 327 11.90 2.87 -3.68
N GLY A 328 10.78 3.05 -4.37
CA GLY A 328 10.58 4.15 -5.34
C GLY A 328 11.10 3.88 -6.75
N SER A 329 11.70 2.73 -7.01
CA SER A 329 12.16 2.29 -8.34
C SER A 329 11.41 1.04 -8.82
N GLY A 330 11.51 0.75 -10.12
CA GLY A 330 10.94 -0.42 -10.78
C GLY A 330 11.86 -1.03 -11.83
N TRP A 331 11.33 -1.97 -12.60
CA TRP A 331 12.08 -2.71 -13.62
C TRP A 331 11.86 -2.18 -15.04
N GLY A 332 11.14 -1.07 -15.19
CA GLY A 332 10.61 -0.61 -16.47
C GLY A 332 9.17 -1.08 -16.71
N GLY A 333 8.59 -0.67 -17.84
CA GLY A 333 7.23 -1.02 -18.26
C GLY A 333 6.08 -0.25 -17.60
N ILE A 334 6.34 0.50 -16.51
CA ILE A 334 5.32 1.35 -15.85
C ILE A 334 5.51 2.81 -16.30
N PRO A 335 4.55 3.41 -17.03
CA PRO A 335 4.71 4.77 -17.54
C PRO A 335 4.99 5.82 -16.46
N GLY A 336 6.07 6.59 -16.63
CA GLY A 336 6.43 7.68 -15.73
C GLY A 336 6.98 7.23 -14.36
N TYR A 337 7.26 5.95 -14.17
CA TYR A 337 7.84 5.42 -12.95
C TYR A 337 9.36 5.20 -13.12
N PRO A 338 10.22 5.59 -12.14
CA PRO A 338 11.66 5.37 -12.25
C PRO A 338 12.01 3.89 -12.38
N ASP A 339 12.97 3.57 -13.24
CA ASP A 339 13.43 2.20 -13.48
C ASP A 339 14.95 2.02 -13.35
N ILE A 340 15.36 0.76 -13.20
CA ILE A 340 16.76 0.34 -13.07
C ILE A 340 17.12 -0.76 -14.10
N ASP A 341 16.38 -0.85 -15.21
CA ASP A 341 16.48 -1.94 -16.18
C ASP A 341 17.89 -2.11 -16.78
N THR A 342 18.51 -1.00 -17.19
CA THR A 342 19.86 -0.92 -17.77
C THR A 342 20.92 -1.47 -16.84
N LEU A 343 20.78 -1.24 -15.54
CA LEU A 343 21.67 -1.76 -14.52
C LEU A 343 21.50 -3.27 -14.34
N VAL A 344 20.25 -3.75 -14.39
CA VAL A 344 19.94 -5.19 -14.34
C VAL A 344 20.48 -5.92 -15.59
N PHE A 345 20.28 -5.37 -16.79
CA PHE A 345 20.84 -5.94 -18.02
C PHE A 345 22.36 -6.01 -18.00
N SER A 346 23.03 -4.97 -17.50
CA SER A 346 24.48 -4.94 -17.37
C SER A 346 24.99 -5.98 -16.36
N ALA A 347 24.26 -6.18 -15.26
CA ALA A 347 24.58 -7.22 -14.28
C ALA A 347 24.44 -8.63 -14.89
N ILE A 348 23.40 -8.89 -15.68
CA ILE A 348 23.24 -10.19 -16.38
C ILE A 348 24.44 -10.44 -17.31
N GLN A 349 24.85 -9.45 -18.10
CA GLN A 349 26.03 -9.55 -18.98
C GLN A 349 27.34 -9.77 -18.22
N ALA A 350 27.45 -9.26 -17.00
CA ALA A 350 28.59 -9.52 -16.14
C ALA A 350 28.60 -10.96 -15.63
N LEU A 351 27.42 -11.49 -15.25
CA LEU A 351 27.28 -12.89 -14.85
C LEU A 351 27.65 -13.85 -15.98
N ASP A 352 27.27 -13.55 -17.22
CA ASP A 352 27.61 -14.37 -18.39
C ASP A 352 29.13 -14.54 -18.60
N LYS A 353 29.92 -13.56 -18.16
CA LYS A 353 31.39 -13.59 -18.26
C LYS A 353 32.04 -14.30 -17.08
N GLU A 354 31.33 -14.37 -15.96
CA GLU A 354 31.85 -14.92 -14.71
C GLU A 354 31.50 -16.40 -14.54
N PHE A 355 30.32 -16.82 -14.99
CA PHE A 355 29.79 -18.17 -14.80
C PHE A 355 29.57 -18.88 -16.14
N PRO A 356 29.56 -20.22 -16.17
CA PRO A 356 29.20 -21.01 -17.35
C PRO A 356 27.67 -20.94 -17.57
N ILE A 357 27.18 -19.77 -17.98
CA ILE A 357 25.77 -19.55 -18.28
C ILE A 357 25.51 -19.86 -19.75
N ASP A 358 24.50 -20.68 -19.98
CA ASP A 358 23.97 -20.95 -21.30
C ASP A 358 23.09 -19.79 -21.76
N THR A 359 23.59 -19.02 -22.73
CA THR A 359 22.96 -17.77 -23.16
C THR A 359 21.75 -17.99 -24.06
N SER A 360 21.59 -19.19 -24.66
CA SER A 360 20.38 -19.60 -25.37
C SER A 360 19.24 -19.96 -24.40
N ARG A 361 19.52 -20.16 -23.11
CA ARG A 361 18.54 -20.55 -22.08
C ARG A 361 18.48 -19.55 -20.93
N ARG A 362 18.16 -18.30 -21.28
CA ARG A 362 17.83 -17.25 -20.31
C ARG A 362 16.33 -17.07 -20.20
N TYR A 363 15.84 -17.03 -18.97
CA TYR A 363 14.42 -16.89 -18.68
C TYR A 363 14.19 -15.65 -17.82
N VAL A 364 13.06 -14.99 -18.00
CA VAL A 364 12.63 -13.90 -17.10
C VAL A 364 11.25 -14.16 -16.53
N THR A 365 11.07 -13.94 -15.24
CA THR A 365 9.76 -14.04 -14.59
C THR A 365 9.62 -12.97 -13.53
N GLY A 366 8.38 -12.57 -13.25
CA GLY A 366 8.13 -11.60 -12.22
C GLY A 366 6.65 -11.37 -12.01
N ILE A 367 6.37 -10.85 -10.83
CA ILE A 367 5.02 -10.67 -10.31
C ILE A 367 4.70 -9.18 -10.19
N SER A 368 3.50 -8.76 -10.57
CA SER A 368 3.01 -7.38 -10.40
C SER A 368 3.98 -6.39 -11.04
N ARG A 369 4.69 -5.55 -10.27
CA ARG A 369 5.81 -4.73 -10.77
C ARG A 369 6.87 -5.55 -11.52
N GLY A 370 7.20 -6.74 -11.04
CA GLY A 370 8.06 -7.71 -11.75
C GLY A 370 7.41 -8.29 -13.01
N GLY A 371 6.07 -8.35 -13.08
CA GLY A 371 5.31 -8.74 -14.26
C GLY A 371 5.39 -7.68 -15.36
N TYR A 372 5.24 -6.40 -15.00
CA TYR A 372 5.57 -5.27 -15.90
C TYR A 372 7.03 -5.36 -16.37
N GLY A 373 7.95 -5.62 -15.44
CA GLY A 373 9.36 -5.83 -15.75
C GLY A 373 9.61 -6.97 -16.72
N SER A 374 8.91 -8.10 -16.58
CA SER A 374 9.06 -9.27 -17.44
C SER A 374 8.63 -8.95 -18.87
N TRP A 375 7.47 -8.30 -19.04
CA TRP A 375 7.03 -7.79 -20.34
C TRP A 375 8.03 -6.78 -20.92
N HIS A 376 8.44 -5.79 -20.12
CA HIS A 376 9.40 -4.77 -20.53
C HIS A 376 10.72 -5.38 -20.99
N PHE A 377 11.26 -6.34 -20.24
CA PHE A 377 12.54 -6.99 -20.53
C PHE A 377 12.51 -7.68 -21.88
N ILE A 378 11.49 -8.49 -22.16
CA ILE A 378 11.40 -9.17 -23.46
C ILE A 378 11.15 -8.16 -24.59
N THR A 379 10.32 -7.13 -24.39
CA THR A 379 10.02 -6.16 -25.46
C THR A 379 11.17 -5.20 -25.80
N THR A 380 12.07 -4.94 -24.85
CA THR A 380 13.22 -4.02 -25.06
C THR A 380 14.53 -4.75 -25.34
N ARG A 381 14.59 -6.05 -25.02
CA ARG A 381 15.72 -6.96 -25.24
C ARG A 381 15.22 -8.33 -25.73
N PRO A 382 14.53 -8.40 -26.89
CA PRO A 382 13.97 -9.66 -27.39
C PRO A 382 15.04 -10.72 -27.61
N ASP A 383 16.24 -10.32 -28.03
CA ASP A 383 17.40 -11.20 -28.23
C ASP A 383 18.12 -11.59 -26.93
N MET A 384 17.54 -11.36 -25.75
CA MET A 384 18.20 -11.67 -24.48
C MET A 384 17.57 -12.84 -23.74
N PHE A 385 16.31 -13.19 -24.03
CA PHE A 385 15.56 -14.19 -23.27
C PHE A 385 14.93 -15.22 -24.22
N ALA A 386 15.02 -16.50 -23.86
CA ALA A 386 14.33 -17.59 -24.54
C ALA A 386 12.87 -17.69 -24.13
N ALA A 387 12.57 -17.37 -22.87
CA ALA A 387 11.22 -17.45 -22.35
C ALA A 387 10.90 -16.42 -21.27
N ALA A 388 9.61 -16.09 -21.13
CA ALA A 388 9.11 -15.27 -20.05
C ALA A 388 7.84 -15.82 -19.38
N ILE A 389 7.74 -15.59 -18.06
CA ILE A 389 6.53 -15.81 -17.27
C ILE A 389 6.12 -14.49 -16.59
N PRO A 390 5.37 -13.61 -17.28
CA PRO A 390 4.80 -12.40 -16.69
C PRO A 390 3.55 -12.74 -15.87
N VAL A 391 3.51 -12.30 -14.61
CA VAL A 391 2.37 -12.56 -13.70
C VAL A 391 1.76 -11.25 -13.21
N CYS A 392 0.45 -11.06 -13.43
CA CYS A 392 -0.32 -9.87 -13.03
C CYS A 392 0.36 -8.54 -13.41
N GLY A 393 0.95 -8.47 -14.60
CA GLY A 393 1.57 -7.27 -15.16
C GLY A 393 0.88 -6.80 -16.43
N ALA A 394 1.35 -5.69 -16.99
CA ALA A 394 0.98 -5.21 -18.31
C ALA A 394 2.22 -4.82 -19.12
N GLY A 395 2.12 -4.91 -20.44
CA GLY A 395 3.13 -4.42 -21.39
C GLY A 395 2.51 -3.41 -22.35
N ASP A 396 3.32 -2.93 -23.30
CA ASP A 396 2.84 -2.14 -24.44
C ASP A 396 2.55 -3.07 -25.64
N PRO A 397 1.26 -3.27 -26.02
CA PRO A 397 0.89 -4.14 -27.13
C PRO A 397 1.52 -3.72 -28.46
N GLN A 398 1.95 -2.47 -28.62
CA GLN A 398 2.63 -2.00 -29.84
C GLN A 398 4.02 -2.62 -30.00
N LEU A 399 4.62 -3.09 -28.90
CA LEU A 399 5.94 -3.74 -28.91
C LEU A 399 5.83 -5.27 -29.03
N ALA A 400 4.62 -5.84 -28.99
CA ALA A 400 4.40 -7.27 -29.11
C ALA A 400 5.00 -7.92 -30.37
N PRO A 401 5.04 -7.26 -31.56
CA PRO A 401 5.68 -7.85 -32.73
C PRO A 401 7.18 -8.13 -32.57
N ALA A 402 7.87 -7.38 -31.71
CA ALA A 402 9.30 -7.60 -31.45
C ALA A 402 9.57 -8.87 -30.62
N VAL A 403 8.55 -9.47 -30.01
CA VAL A 403 8.66 -10.60 -29.09
C VAL A 403 7.83 -11.80 -29.53
N ALA A 404 7.37 -11.83 -30.79
CA ALA A 404 6.55 -12.92 -31.30
C ALA A 404 7.23 -14.30 -31.20
N ASP A 405 8.56 -14.33 -31.32
CA ASP A 405 9.37 -15.55 -31.24
C ASP A 405 9.81 -15.92 -29.81
N VAL A 406 9.49 -15.09 -28.81
CA VAL A 406 9.81 -15.38 -27.41
C VAL A 406 8.72 -16.27 -26.82
N ALA A 407 9.09 -17.39 -26.22
CA ALA A 407 8.14 -18.28 -25.54
C ALA A 407 7.56 -17.59 -24.30
N VAL A 408 6.25 -17.33 -24.28
CA VAL A 408 5.59 -16.65 -23.16
C VAL A 408 4.54 -17.55 -22.54
N TRP A 409 4.50 -17.61 -21.20
CA TRP A 409 3.35 -18.10 -20.45
C TRP A 409 2.91 -17.07 -19.41
N ALA A 410 1.89 -16.28 -19.76
CA ALA A 410 1.37 -15.21 -18.92
C ALA A 410 0.27 -15.69 -17.97
N PHE A 411 0.17 -15.07 -16.79
CA PHE A 411 -0.82 -15.40 -15.76
C PHE A 411 -1.50 -14.15 -15.21
N HIS A 412 -2.82 -14.21 -14.96
CA HIS A 412 -3.56 -13.09 -14.37
C HIS A 412 -4.82 -13.55 -13.61
N GLY A 413 -5.24 -12.79 -12.59
CA GLY A 413 -6.56 -12.94 -11.97
C GLY A 413 -7.63 -12.17 -12.74
N GLU A 414 -8.82 -12.76 -12.94
CA GLU A 414 -9.93 -12.14 -13.66
C GLU A 414 -10.42 -10.83 -13.01
N GLU A 415 -10.42 -10.79 -11.67
CA GLU A 415 -10.93 -9.68 -10.88
C GLU A 415 -9.81 -8.80 -10.29
N ASP A 416 -8.61 -8.82 -10.87
CA ASP A 416 -7.49 -8.00 -10.42
C ASP A 416 -7.81 -6.49 -10.53
N ARG A 417 -7.87 -5.82 -9.38
CA ARG A 417 -8.13 -4.38 -9.25
C ARG A 417 -6.88 -3.54 -9.08
N ASN A 418 -5.72 -4.17 -8.86
CA ASN A 418 -4.45 -3.48 -8.73
C ASN A 418 -3.83 -3.23 -10.10
N VAL A 419 -3.80 -4.30 -10.91
CA VAL A 419 -3.38 -4.26 -12.32
C VAL A 419 -4.54 -4.84 -13.11
N PRO A 420 -5.26 -4.05 -13.92
CA PRO A 420 -6.40 -4.58 -14.66
C PRO A 420 -5.99 -5.73 -15.57
N VAL A 421 -6.76 -6.83 -15.54
CA VAL A 421 -6.54 -8.06 -16.34
C VAL A 421 -6.35 -7.79 -17.84
N SER A 422 -6.94 -6.69 -18.34
CA SER A 422 -6.74 -6.21 -19.71
C SER A 422 -5.27 -6.00 -20.07
N GLY A 423 -4.40 -5.70 -19.10
CA GLY A 423 -2.97 -5.53 -19.33
C GLY A 423 -2.30 -6.77 -19.91
N SER A 424 -2.66 -7.96 -19.42
CA SER A 424 -2.15 -9.23 -19.98
C SER A 424 -2.94 -9.67 -21.21
N ARG A 425 -4.27 -9.56 -21.20
CA ARG A 425 -5.11 -9.90 -22.37
C ARG A 425 -4.67 -9.17 -23.63
N ASN A 426 -4.42 -7.86 -23.53
CA ASN A 426 -4.03 -7.05 -24.68
C ASN A 426 -2.64 -7.44 -25.23
N MET A 427 -1.69 -7.78 -24.36
CA MET A 427 -0.35 -8.25 -24.78
C MET A 427 -0.43 -9.60 -25.48
N VAL A 428 -1.18 -10.55 -24.91
CA VAL A 428 -1.39 -11.87 -25.48
C VAL A 428 -2.05 -11.76 -26.85
N GLU A 429 -3.14 -11.01 -26.96
CA GLU A 429 -3.84 -10.79 -28.24
C GLU A 429 -2.93 -10.14 -29.30
N ALA A 430 -2.07 -9.19 -28.88
CA ALA A 430 -1.14 -8.53 -29.80
C ALA A 430 0.01 -9.45 -30.24
N MET A 431 0.51 -10.32 -29.37
CA MET A 431 1.51 -11.34 -29.71
C MET A 431 0.92 -12.37 -30.69
N GLU A 432 -0.29 -12.86 -30.44
CA GLU A 432 -1.00 -13.77 -31.36
C GLU A 432 -1.19 -13.12 -32.74
N LYS A 433 -1.60 -11.85 -32.79
CA LYS A 433 -1.72 -11.08 -34.05
C LYS A 433 -0.40 -10.90 -34.78
N ALA A 434 0.71 -10.87 -34.06
CA ALA A 434 2.05 -10.79 -34.64
C ALA A 434 2.59 -12.15 -35.12
N GLY A 435 1.85 -13.25 -34.89
CA GLY A 435 2.23 -14.60 -35.30
C GLY A 435 2.93 -15.43 -34.23
N GLY A 436 3.04 -14.92 -32.99
CA GLY A 436 3.54 -15.69 -31.86
C GLY A 436 2.51 -16.67 -31.29
N ASP A 437 2.96 -17.57 -30.41
CA ASP A 437 2.14 -18.58 -29.73
C ASP A 437 2.23 -18.45 -28.20
N PRO A 438 1.79 -17.33 -27.60
CA PRO A 438 1.84 -17.14 -26.15
C PRO A 438 0.83 -18.07 -25.45
N ARG A 439 1.24 -18.69 -24.34
CA ARG A 439 0.32 -19.32 -23.40
C ARG A 439 -0.25 -18.29 -22.44
N TYR A 440 -1.54 -18.38 -22.16
CA TYR A 440 -2.20 -17.52 -21.19
C TYR A 440 -3.11 -18.30 -20.25
N THR A 441 -2.91 -18.12 -18.94
CA THR A 441 -3.76 -18.68 -17.90
C THR A 441 -4.42 -17.54 -17.12
N GLU A 442 -5.74 -17.47 -17.18
CA GLU A 442 -6.54 -16.53 -16.40
C GLU A 442 -7.29 -17.28 -15.29
N PHE A 443 -7.12 -16.85 -14.04
CA PHE A 443 -7.77 -17.46 -12.89
C PHE A 443 -9.11 -16.77 -12.60
N LYS A 444 -10.19 -17.51 -12.82
CA LYS A 444 -11.58 -17.04 -12.68
C LYS A 444 -11.90 -16.63 -11.24
N GLY A 445 -12.48 -15.44 -11.05
CA GLY A 445 -12.85 -14.90 -9.73
C GLY A 445 -11.67 -14.53 -8.82
N GLU A 446 -10.43 -14.65 -9.29
CA GLU A 446 -9.25 -14.32 -8.50
C GLU A 446 -8.82 -12.87 -8.70
N GLY A 447 -8.38 -12.23 -7.62
CA GLY A 447 -7.83 -10.87 -7.62
C GLY A 447 -6.33 -10.84 -7.91
N HIS A 448 -5.61 -9.88 -7.33
CA HIS A 448 -4.18 -9.69 -7.61
C HIS A 448 -3.28 -10.84 -7.13
N ASN A 449 -3.62 -11.49 -6.01
CA ASN A 449 -2.72 -12.38 -5.27
C ASN A 449 -2.71 -13.84 -5.74
N ILE A 450 -2.45 -14.09 -7.01
CA ILE A 450 -2.52 -15.44 -7.63
C ILE A 450 -1.24 -16.28 -7.54
N TRP A 451 -0.20 -15.80 -6.86
CA TRP A 451 1.14 -16.40 -6.89
C TRP A 451 1.18 -17.87 -6.49
N HIS A 452 0.33 -18.25 -5.53
CA HIS A 452 0.18 -19.63 -5.08
C HIS A 452 -0.38 -20.54 -6.19
N LEU A 453 -1.35 -20.05 -6.97
CA LEU A 453 -1.94 -20.77 -8.10
C LEU A 453 -0.94 -20.92 -9.26
N VAL A 454 -0.15 -19.87 -9.52
CA VAL A 454 0.93 -19.94 -10.52
C VAL A 454 1.93 -21.02 -10.13
N ARG A 455 2.35 -21.05 -8.86
CA ARG A 455 3.26 -22.09 -8.35
C ARG A 455 2.68 -23.50 -8.49
N GLU A 456 1.38 -23.66 -8.28
CA GLU A 456 0.69 -24.95 -8.37
C GLU A 456 0.33 -25.34 -9.82
N THR A 457 0.64 -24.48 -10.81
CA THR A 457 0.35 -24.76 -12.22
C THR A 457 1.15 -25.97 -12.70
N PRO A 458 0.49 -27.07 -13.11
CA PRO A 458 1.18 -28.28 -13.52
C PRO A 458 2.08 -28.05 -14.74
N GLY A 459 3.30 -28.59 -14.68
CA GLY A 459 4.27 -28.52 -15.78
C GLY A 459 4.86 -27.13 -16.05
N LEU A 460 4.68 -26.15 -15.16
CA LEU A 460 5.21 -24.80 -15.35
C LEU A 460 6.74 -24.81 -15.52
N LEU A 461 7.45 -25.51 -14.63
CA LEU A 461 8.92 -25.61 -14.70
C LEU A 461 9.37 -26.49 -15.86
N ASP A 462 8.70 -27.62 -16.12
CA ASP A 462 8.98 -28.46 -17.28
C ASP A 462 8.88 -27.65 -18.58
N TRP A 463 7.83 -26.84 -18.73
CA TRP A 463 7.67 -25.94 -19.87
C TRP A 463 8.80 -24.91 -19.93
N LEU A 464 9.07 -24.21 -18.83
CA LEU A 464 10.06 -23.14 -18.80
C LEU A 464 11.46 -23.64 -19.20
N PHE A 465 11.89 -24.76 -18.61
CA PHE A 465 13.22 -25.31 -18.81
C PHE A 465 13.39 -26.08 -20.11
N ALA A 466 12.30 -26.35 -20.84
CA ALA A 466 12.32 -26.87 -22.20
C ALA A 466 12.52 -25.77 -23.26
N GLN A 467 12.42 -24.49 -22.89
CA GLN A 467 12.59 -23.40 -23.85
C GLN A 467 14.07 -23.13 -24.11
N GLU A 468 14.42 -22.98 -25.37
CA GLU A 468 15.75 -22.60 -25.81
C GLU A 468 15.60 -21.67 -27.00
N ARG A 469 16.42 -20.63 -27.05
CA ARG A 469 16.45 -19.73 -28.20
C ARG A 469 17.37 -20.31 -29.28
N GLU A 470 16.86 -20.37 -30.51
CA GLU A 470 17.66 -20.74 -31.70
C GLU A 470 18.79 -19.74 -32.03
#